data_AF-A0A9D8NTY9-F1
#
_entry.id   AF-A0A9D8NTY9-F1
#
_cell.length_a   1.000
_cell.length_b   1.000
_cell.length_c   1.000
_cell.angle_alpha   90.00
_cell.angle_beta   90.00
_cell.angle_gamma   90.00
#
_symmetry.space_group_name_H-M   'P 1'
#
loop_
_entity.id
_entity.type
_entity.pdbx_description
1 polymer ?
#
loop_
_entity_poly.entity_id
_entity_poly.type
_entity_poly.pdbx_seq_one_letter_code
_entity_poly.pdbx_strand_id
1 'polypeptide(L)'
;MADDGPELRIREWLTGRRVDLNGRFRAMARARPGLDPGKVLGLCRELLPPLAVKPHPGLPELLDAVFDLILLHSGRGLIGIGSTEPTALEILLRHSFPALLPRLLERPRSLPAALSNATENMAATGARFAKELALLAGVAEDAGQLEDAGGILAWRLGEPRLRRWALEKASGLPGKLVLAALGEPGWPEPAAPVVVAALGADAWRRLGELFTPVTLEMLSGSPGADVVDGLVRAAGAGAPPCDNWPLRGSVGDFTGFDGDFEFPPILLETGPESNRHCFMTRHGPAEMLVHADAFGWSCQPVVAPQRNAACFGIPAGTTSAIDGKDYRAHTRANSFRIRVHVPPRMPL
;
A
#
# COMPACT_ATOMS: atom_id res chain seq x y z
N MET A 1 -21.19 38.48 9.92
CA MET A 1 -19.86 38.73 9.33
C MET A 1 -19.80 37.94 8.03
N ALA A 2 -19.56 38.61 6.90
CA ALA A 2 -19.39 37.91 5.64
C ALA A 2 -18.14 37.04 5.72
N ASP A 3 -18.21 35.80 5.22
CA ASP A 3 -17.03 34.96 5.15
C ASP A 3 -16.14 35.46 4.01
N ASP A 4 -14.97 35.97 4.36
CA ASP A 4 -13.99 36.61 3.45
C ASP A 4 -13.45 35.67 2.34
N GLY A 5 -13.86 34.41 2.35
CA GLY A 5 -13.59 33.43 1.31
C GLY A 5 -12.19 32.80 1.43
N PRO A 6 -12.00 31.58 0.90
CA PRO A 6 -10.73 30.87 1.01
C PRO A 6 -9.55 31.60 0.35
N GLU A 7 -9.79 32.31 -0.76
CA GLU A 7 -8.75 33.04 -1.49
C GLU A 7 -8.16 34.21 -0.68
N LEU A 8 -9.01 34.96 0.04
CA LEU A 8 -8.54 36.07 0.87
C LEU A 8 -7.68 35.55 2.03
N ARG A 9 -8.10 34.47 2.69
CA ARG A 9 -7.32 33.84 3.78
C ARG A 9 -5.95 33.36 3.29
N ILE A 10 -5.88 32.73 2.12
CA ILE A 10 -4.61 32.31 1.54
C ILE A 10 -3.73 33.52 1.20
N ARG A 11 -4.31 34.59 0.64
CA ARG A 11 -3.57 35.83 0.36
C ARG A 11 -2.99 36.43 1.63
N GLU A 12 -3.78 36.50 2.70
CA GLU A 12 -3.34 37.00 4.00
C GLU A 12 -2.23 36.13 4.61
N TRP A 13 -2.39 34.80 4.56
CA TRP A 13 -1.36 33.86 5.01
C TRP A 13 -0.05 34.02 4.22
N LEU A 14 -0.12 34.07 2.89
CA LEU A 14 1.05 34.28 2.03
C LEU A 14 1.74 35.62 2.32
N THR A 15 0.97 36.69 2.49
CA THR A 15 1.52 38.03 2.79
C THR A 15 2.14 38.08 4.19
N GLY A 16 1.45 37.56 5.21
CA GLY A 16 1.93 37.55 6.60
C GLY A 16 3.18 36.69 6.79
N ARG A 17 3.41 35.70 5.93
CA ARG A 17 4.54 34.75 6.01
C ARG A 17 5.59 34.91 4.93
N ARG A 18 5.52 35.96 4.13
CA ARG A 18 6.37 36.17 2.94
C ARG A 18 7.86 35.96 3.19
N VAL A 19 8.39 36.48 4.30
CA VAL A 19 9.83 36.38 4.63
C VAL A 19 10.25 34.92 4.87
N ASP A 20 9.48 34.19 5.68
CA ASP A 20 9.72 32.78 6.00
C ASP A 20 9.61 31.89 4.76
N LEU A 21 8.49 32.00 4.02
CA LEU A 21 8.24 31.20 2.81
C LEU A 21 9.32 31.43 1.73
N ASN A 22 9.77 32.68 1.55
CA ASN A 22 10.89 32.99 0.65
C ASN A 22 12.24 32.45 1.16
N GLY A 23 12.43 32.35 2.47
CA GLY A 23 13.58 31.68 3.07
C GLY A 23 13.61 30.20 2.72
N ARG A 24 12.49 29.50 2.92
CA ARG A 24 12.32 28.07 2.59
C ARG A 24 12.46 27.80 1.10
N PHE A 25 11.84 28.61 0.24
CA PHE A 25 12.00 28.50 -1.21
C PHE A 25 13.48 28.60 -1.62
N ARG A 26 14.21 29.62 -1.13
CA ARG A 26 15.64 29.78 -1.44
C ARG A 26 16.48 28.60 -0.93
N ALA A 27 16.15 28.06 0.24
CA ALA A 27 16.82 26.87 0.76
C ALA A 27 16.60 25.65 -0.16
N MET A 28 15.36 25.41 -0.59
CA MET A 28 15.04 24.32 -1.51
C MET A 28 15.65 24.53 -2.90
N ALA A 29 15.61 25.74 -3.44
CA ALA A 29 16.17 26.08 -4.75
C ALA A 29 17.70 25.87 -4.80
N ARG A 30 18.42 26.08 -3.69
CA ARG A 30 19.84 25.72 -3.60
C ARG A 30 20.07 24.22 -3.72
N ALA A 31 19.19 23.40 -3.16
CA ALA A 31 19.27 21.94 -3.25
C ALA A 31 18.71 21.40 -4.59
N ARG A 32 17.85 22.17 -5.27
CA ARG A 32 17.15 21.81 -6.50
C ARG A 32 17.19 23.00 -7.50
N PRO A 33 18.27 23.17 -8.28
CA PRO A 33 18.44 24.32 -9.17
C PRO A 33 17.35 24.51 -10.24
N GLY A 34 16.57 23.46 -10.55
CA GLY A 34 15.45 23.51 -11.50
C GLY A 34 14.11 24.02 -10.92
N LEU A 35 14.07 24.42 -9.65
CA LEU A 35 12.85 24.89 -9.01
C LEU A 35 12.44 26.29 -9.53
N ASP A 36 11.35 26.36 -10.27
CA ASP A 36 10.83 27.61 -10.86
C ASP A 36 9.89 28.35 -9.88
N PRO A 37 10.18 29.62 -9.53
CA PRO A 37 9.34 30.37 -8.58
C PRO A 37 7.93 30.65 -9.10
N GLY A 38 7.76 30.84 -10.41
CA GLY A 38 6.46 31.09 -11.04
C GLY A 38 5.54 29.88 -10.96
N LYS A 39 6.07 28.69 -11.25
CA LYS A 39 5.36 27.41 -11.13
C LYS A 39 4.99 27.11 -9.68
N VAL A 40 5.91 27.30 -8.73
CA VAL A 40 5.62 27.11 -7.30
C VAL A 40 4.50 28.05 -6.84
N LEU A 41 4.55 29.32 -7.21
CA LEU A 41 3.50 30.28 -6.86
C LEU A 41 2.16 29.91 -7.51
N GLY A 42 2.17 29.44 -8.76
CA GLY A 42 0.99 28.93 -9.45
C GLY A 42 0.37 27.74 -8.71
N LEU A 43 1.19 26.76 -8.30
CA LEU A 43 0.75 25.62 -7.49
C LEU A 43 0.19 26.06 -6.14
N CYS A 44 0.80 27.04 -5.45
CA CYS A 44 0.28 27.55 -4.18
C CYS A 44 -1.10 28.20 -4.35
N ARG A 45 -1.30 28.96 -5.43
CA ARG A 45 -2.59 29.60 -5.75
C ARG A 45 -3.68 28.57 -6.07
N GLU A 46 -3.29 27.41 -6.57
CA GLU A 46 -4.23 26.38 -6.97
C GLU A 46 -4.56 25.43 -5.80
N LEU A 47 -3.53 24.95 -5.08
CA LEU A 47 -3.65 23.85 -4.12
C LEU A 47 -4.00 24.31 -2.69
N LEU A 48 -3.65 25.53 -2.30
CA LEU A 48 -3.90 26.01 -0.93
C LEU A 48 -5.36 26.47 -0.68
N PRO A 49 -6.04 27.19 -1.61
CA PRO A 49 -7.40 27.69 -1.33
C PRO A 49 -8.42 26.60 -0.95
N PRO A 50 -8.46 25.42 -1.59
CA PRO A 50 -9.36 24.34 -1.18
C PRO A 50 -9.16 23.85 0.26
N LEU A 51 -8.02 24.13 0.89
CA LEU A 51 -7.71 23.73 2.26
C LEU A 51 -8.06 24.82 3.28
N ALA A 52 -8.21 26.07 2.84
CA ALA A 52 -8.46 27.22 3.70
C ALA A 52 -9.95 27.57 3.77
N VAL A 53 -10.85 26.59 3.89
CA VAL A 53 -12.31 26.79 3.76
C VAL A 53 -12.96 27.40 5.01
N LYS A 54 -12.45 27.12 6.21
CA LYS A 54 -12.92 27.70 7.47
C LYS A 54 -11.74 27.96 8.42
N PRO A 55 -11.80 29.00 9.27
CA PRO A 55 -10.78 29.22 10.30
C PRO A 55 -10.68 28.00 11.22
N HIS A 56 -9.46 27.48 11.40
CA HIS A 56 -9.16 26.37 12.30
C HIS A 56 -7.77 26.58 12.92
N PRO A 57 -7.56 26.27 14.22
CA PRO A 57 -6.27 26.48 14.88
C PRO A 57 -5.09 25.79 14.19
N GLY A 58 -5.30 24.60 13.62
CA GLY A 58 -4.28 23.85 12.88
C GLY A 58 -4.12 24.21 11.40
N LEU A 59 -4.88 25.18 10.89
CA LEU A 59 -4.80 25.57 9.47
C LEU A 59 -3.43 26.16 9.09
N PRO A 60 -2.82 27.08 9.87
CA PRO A 60 -1.50 27.61 9.53
C PRO A 60 -0.42 26.53 9.39
N GLU A 61 -0.41 25.53 10.27
CA GLU A 61 0.49 24.38 10.22
C GLU A 61 0.22 23.49 9.01
N LEU A 62 -1.05 23.29 8.64
CA LEU A 62 -1.41 22.50 7.47
C LEU A 62 -0.92 23.18 6.19
N LEU A 63 -1.14 24.50 6.07
CA LEU A 63 -0.68 25.27 4.91
C LEU A 63 0.85 25.26 4.79
N ASP A 64 1.56 25.30 5.92
CA ASP A 64 3.02 25.11 5.95
C ASP A 64 3.43 23.74 5.41
N ALA A 65 2.81 22.68 5.93
CA ALA A 65 3.14 21.32 5.52
C ALA A 65 2.88 21.11 4.02
N VAL A 66 1.76 21.63 3.51
CA VAL A 66 1.42 21.53 2.08
C VAL A 66 2.34 22.39 1.23
N PHE A 67 2.74 23.59 1.68
CA PHE A 67 3.74 24.39 1.00
C PHE A 67 5.08 23.67 0.89
N ASP A 68 5.55 23.03 1.97
CA ASP A 68 6.79 22.27 1.97
C ASP A 68 6.71 21.06 1.01
N LEU A 69 5.55 20.38 0.92
CA LEU A 69 5.30 19.34 -0.08
C LEU A 69 5.32 19.89 -1.52
N ILE A 70 4.74 21.07 -1.76
CA ILE A 70 4.79 21.73 -3.07
C ILE A 70 6.24 21.99 -3.47
N LEU A 71 7.06 22.54 -2.57
CA LEU A 71 8.47 22.81 -2.82
C LEU A 71 9.24 21.52 -3.12
N LEU A 72 9.06 20.49 -2.29
CA LEU A 72 9.75 19.21 -2.41
C LEU A 72 9.44 18.55 -3.77
N HIS A 73 8.17 18.45 -4.11
CA HIS A 73 7.72 17.68 -5.28
C HIS A 73 7.85 18.45 -6.58
N SER A 74 7.69 19.77 -6.55
CA SER A 74 8.00 20.60 -7.72
C SER A 74 9.50 20.55 -8.03
N GLY A 75 10.35 20.58 -7.00
CA GLY A 75 11.81 20.45 -7.16
C GLY A 75 12.27 19.08 -7.67
N ARG A 76 11.44 18.04 -7.51
CA ARG A 76 11.64 16.70 -8.09
C ARG A 76 11.00 16.53 -9.47
N GLY A 77 10.23 17.51 -9.95
CA GLY A 77 9.44 17.39 -11.17
C GLY A 77 8.26 16.43 -11.07
N LEU A 78 7.81 16.11 -9.86
CA LEU A 78 6.69 15.17 -9.62
C LEU A 78 5.32 15.85 -9.62
N ILE A 79 5.28 17.18 -9.52
CA ILE A 79 4.07 17.99 -9.67
C ILE A 79 4.37 19.19 -10.56
N GLY A 80 3.40 19.58 -11.39
CA GLY A 80 3.53 20.68 -12.34
C GLY A 80 2.20 21.31 -12.71
N ILE A 81 2.25 22.27 -13.61
CA ILE A 81 1.06 22.89 -14.21
C ILE A 81 1.06 22.46 -15.68
N GLY A 82 -0.07 21.95 -16.15
CA GLY A 82 -0.28 21.62 -17.57
C GLY A 82 0.20 20.23 -18.01
N SER A 83 0.38 19.28 -17.08
CA SER A 83 0.54 17.87 -17.48
C SER A 83 -0.77 17.35 -18.09
N THR A 84 -0.66 16.55 -19.15
CA THR A 84 -1.82 15.89 -19.80
C THR A 84 -2.45 14.85 -18.88
N GLU A 85 -1.61 14.18 -18.07
CA GLU A 85 -2.05 13.22 -17.07
C GLU A 85 -1.53 13.64 -15.68
N PRO A 86 -2.40 13.75 -14.68
CA PRO A 86 -1.99 14.15 -13.35
C PRO A 86 -1.21 13.04 -12.66
N THR A 87 -0.10 13.38 -12.02
CA THR A 87 0.68 12.43 -11.21
C THR A 87 -0.09 11.99 -9.98
N ALA A 88 0.38 10.91 -9.33
CA ALA A 88 -0.20 10.43 -8.08
C ALA A 88 -0.24 11.51 -6.98
N LEU A 89 0.81 12.32 -6.89
CA LEU A 89 0.91 13.43 -5.95
C LEU A 89 0.00 14.61 -6.33
N GLU A 90 -0.17 14.90 -7.62
CA GLU A 90 -1.14 15.90 -8.05
C GLU A 90 -2.57 15.48 -7.69
N ILE A 91 -2.90 14.21 -7.88
CA ILE A 91 -4.20 13.67 -7.47
C ILE A 91 -4.38 13.79 -5.95
N LEU A 92 -3.36 13.42 -5.17
CA LEU A 92 -3.40 13.51 -3.71
C LEU A 92 -3.66 14.95 -3.24
N LEU A 93 -2.91 15.90 -3.78
CA LEU A 93 -2.98 17.31 -3.37
C LEU A 93 -4.27 17.99 -3.88
N ARG A 94 -4.67 17.74 -5.13
CA ARG A 94 -5.84 18.40 -5.76
C ARG A 94 -7.17 17.80 -5.34
N HIS A 95 -7.23 16.50 -5.07
CA HIS A 95 -8.49 15.79 -4.84
C HIS A 95 -8.59 15.24 -3.42
N SER A 96 -7.58 14.50 -2.97
CA SER A 96 -7.67 13.77 -1.70
C SER A 96 -7.55 14.69 -0.49
N PHE A 97 -6.61 15.65 -0.50
CA PHE A 97 -6.41 16.55 0.63
C PHE A 97 -7.65 17.40 0.96
N PRO A 98 -8.35 18.00 -0.02
CA PRO A 98 -9.62 18.69 0.26
C PRO A 98 -10.68 17.77 0.89
N ALA A 99 -10.83 16.54 0.40
CA ALA A 99 -11.77 15.58 0.98
C ALA A 99 -11.38 15.18 2.41
N LEU A 100 -10.08 15.07 2.67
CA LEU A 100 -9.49 14.67 3.95
C LEU A 100 -9.27 15.84 4.92
N LEU A 101 -9.68 17.06 4.56
CA LEU A 101 -9.37 18.27 5.33
C LEU A 101 -9.68 18.16 6.84
N PRO A 102 -10.84 17.61 7.29
CA PRO A 102 -11.09 17.43 8.72
C PRO A 102 -10.00 16.61 9.42
N ARG A 103 -9.52 15.53 8.78
CA ARG A 103 -8.48 14.64 9.31
C ARG A 103 -7.10 15.26 9.24
N LEU A 104 -6.80 15.99 8.18
CA LEU A 104 -5.55 16.74 8.06
C LEU A 104 -5.44 17.79 9.18
N LEU A 105 -6.53 18.45 9.57
CA LEU A 105 -6.52 19.47 10.62
C LEU A 105 -6.31 18.91 12.04
N GLU A 106 -6.55 17.62 12.27
CA GLU A 106 -6.23 16.95 13.54
C GLU A 106 -4.72 16.72 13.71
N ARG A 107 -4.01 16.46 12.60
CA ARG A 107 -2.56 16.19 12.57
C ARG A 107 -1.86 16.96 11.43
N PRO A 108 -1.90 18.30 11.46
CA PRO A 108 -1.59 19.14 10.29
C PRO A 108 -0.14 19.06 9.81
N ARG A 109 0.79 18.59 10.64
CA ARG A 109 2.20 18.42 10.27
C ARG A 109 2.54 17.01 9.79
N SER A 110 2.10 15.99 10.51
CA SER A 110 2.53 14.60 10.26
C SER A 110 1.72 13.91 9.17
N LEU A 111 0.40 14.13 9.13
CA LEU A 111 -0.47 13.39 8.23
C LEU A 111 -0.25 13.75 6.74
N PRO A 112 -0.12 15.03 6.32
CA PRO A 112 0.21 15.35 4.92
C PRO A 112 1.49 14.66 4.42
N ALA A 113 2.54 14.67 5.25
CA ALA A 113 3.81 14.03 4.93
C ALA A 113 3.68 12.51 4.84
N ALA A 114 2.97 11.88 5.78
CA ALA A 114 2.71 10.44 5.77
C ALA A 114 1.95 10.01 4.51
N LEU A 115 0.89 10.73 4.14
CA LEU A 115 0.08 10.42 2.95
C LEU A 115 0.84 10.65 1.64
N SER A 116 1.67 11.70 1.56
CA SER A 116 2.57 11.92 0.42
C SER A 116 3.55 10.76 0.26
N ASN A 117 4.24 10.40 1.35
CA ASN A 117 5.21 9.31 1.35
C ASN A 117 4.56 7.98 0.97
N ALA A 118 3.37 7.68 1.52
CA ALA A 118 2.62 6.49 1.15
C ALA A 118 2.29 6.49 -0.35
N THR A 119 1.78 7.61 -0.88
CA THR A 119 1.42 7.76 -2.30
C THR A 119 2.62 7.56 -3.23
N GLU A 120 3.80 8.10 -2.87
CA GLU A 120 5.04 7.88 -3.63
C GLU A 120 5.48 6.42 -3.59
N ASN A 121 5.43 5.78 -2.42
CA ASN A 121 5.83 4.38 -2.25
C ASN A 121 4.95 3.40 -3.03
N MET A 122 3.71 3.76 -3.36
CA MET A 122 2.82 2.94 -4.20
C MET A 122 3.22 2.91 -5.68
N ALA A 123 4.16 3.74 -6.13
CA ALA A 123 4.64 3.79 -7.51
C ALA A 123 3.48 3.78 -8.55
N ALA A 124 3.37 2.73 -9.38
CA ALA A 124 2.36 2.61 -10.43
C ALA A 124 0.91 2.65 -9.92
N THR A 125 0.66 2.28 -8.67
CA THR A 125 -0.69 2.32 -8.07
C THR A 125 -0.94 3.58 -7.24
N GLY A 126 0.03 4.51 -7.15
CA GLY A 126 -0.09 5.75 -6.36
C GLY A 126 -1.27 6.63 -6.76
N ALA A 127 -1.55 6.76 -8.06
CA ALA A 127 -2.69 7.54 -8.54
C ALA A 127 -4.03 6.94 -8.09
N ARG A 128 -4.14 5.61 -8.09
CA ARG A 128 -5.32 4.88 -7.61
C ARG A 128 -5.42 4.96 -6.09
N PHE A 129 -4.32 4.80 -5.38
CA PHE A 129 -4.23 4.97 -3.93
C PHE A 129 -4.75 6.33 -3.49
N ALA A 130 -4.25 7.42 -4.09
CA ALA A 130 -4.70 8.77 -3.77
C ALA A 130 -6.21 8.95 -4.00
N LYS A 131 -6.76 8.48 -5.13
CA LYS A 131 -8.21 8.56 -5.41
C LYS A 131 -9.04 7.81 -4.38
N GLU A 132 -8.66 6.57 -4.06
CA GLU A 132 -9.43 5.74 -3.13
C GLU A 132 -9.28 6.19 -1.67
N LEU A 133 -8.16 6.82 -1.31
CA LEU A 133 -7.97 7.44 0.00
C LEU A 133 -9.03 8.54 0.27
N ALA A 134 -9.43 9.29 -0.75
CA ALA A 134 -10.48 10.31 -0.63
C ALA A 134 -11.84 9.71 -0.26
N LEU A 135 -12.12 8.46 -0.68
CA LEU A 135 -13.36 7.75 -0.36
C LEU A 135 -13.43 7.36 1.13
N LEU A 136 -12.27 7.19 1.79
CA LEU A 136 -12.20 6.88 3.21
C LEU A 136 -12.54 8.09 4.10
N ALA A 137 -12.47 9.30 3.55
CA ALA A 137 -12.69 10.54 4.30
C ALA A 137 -14.06 10.61 4.98
N GLY A 138 -15.10 10.10 4.31
CA GLY A 138 -16.48 10.11 4.81
C GLY A 138 -16.80 9.00 5.81
N VAL A 139 -15.85 8.10 6.08
CA VAL A 139 -16.06 6.93 6.95
C VAL A 139 -15.09 6.96 8.14
N ALA A 140 -13.86 7.44 7.96
CA ALA A 140 -12.92 7.58 9.07
C ALA A 140 -13.36 8.69 10.04
N GLU A 141 -13.39 8.37 11.34
CA GLU A 141 -13.81 9.27 12.41
C GLU A 141 -12.69 10.13 12.97
N ASP A 142 -11.43 9.73 12.76
CA ASP A 142 -10.22 10.44 13.18
C ASP A 142 -9.02 10.14 12.26
N ALA A 143 -7.94 10.90 12.43
CA ALA A 143 -6.71 10.75 11.65
C ALA A 143 -6.01 9.39 11.83
N GLY A 144 -6.13 8.76 13.00
CA GLY A 144 -5.54 7.44 13.25
C GLY A 144 -6.26 6.33 12.48
N GLN A 145 -7.60 6.36 12.48
CA GLN A 145 -8.42 5.46 11.67
C GLN A 145 -8.10 5.61 10.17
N LEU A 146 -7.90 6.86 9.69
CA LEU A 146 -7.53 7.11 8.30
C LEU A 146 -6.15 6.53 7.95
N GLU A 147 -5.15 6.67 8.82
CA GLU A 147 -3.82 6.09 8.61
C GLU A 147 -3.88 4.55 8.58
N ASP A 148 -4.59 3.95 9.55
CA ASP A 148 -4.75 2.50 9.64
C ASP A 148 -5.48 1.95 8.40
N ALA A 149 -6.59 2.59 7.99
CA ALA A 149 -7.33 2.24 6.78
C ALA A 149 -6.52 2.50 5.49
N GLY A 150 -5.70 3.55 5.46
CA GLY A 150 -4.79 3.84 4.36
C GLY A 150 -3.76 2.73 4.16
N GLY A 151 -3.23 2.14 5.23
CA GLY A 151 -2.32 1.00 5.09
C GLY A 151 -3.02 -0.30 4.65
N ILE A 152 -4.30 -0.51 5.02
CA ILE A 152 -5.12 -1.60 4.47
C ILE A 152 -5.34 -1.39 2.96
N LEU A 153 -5.66 -0.16 2.55
CA LEU A 153 -5.82 0.22 1.15
C LEU A 153 -4.52 0.01 0.36
N ALA A 154 -3.38 0.40 0.92
CA ALA A 154 -2.05 0.19 0.31
C ALA A 154 -1.77 -1.31 0.13
N TRP A 155 -2.04 -2.12 1.15
CA TRP A 155 -1.91 -3.57 1.06
C TRP A 155 -2.75 -4.15 -0.09
N ARG A 156 -4.04 -3.81 -0.12
CA ARG A 156 -4.97 -4.25 -1.19
C ARG A 156 -4.55 -3.75 -2.59
N LEU A 157 -3.83 -2.63 -2.66
CA LEU A 157 -3.28 -2.08 -3.90
C LEU A 157 -1.90 -2.62 -4.27
N GLY A 158 -1.46 -3.70 -3.62
CA GLY A 158 -0.29 -4.46 -4.02
C GLY A 158 0.96 -4.18 -3.19
N GLU A 159 0.83 -3.66 -1.97
CA GLU A 159 1.92 -3.59 -1.00
C GLU A 159 1.86 -4.77 0.00
N PRO A 160 2.31 -5.97 -0.37
CA PRO A 160 2.15 -7.19 0.42
C PRO A 160 2.92 -7.17 1.75
N ARG A 161 3.95 -6.31 1.89
CA ARG A 161 4.70 -6.18 3.16
C ARG A 161 3.79 -5.71 4.28
N LEU A 162 2.75 -4.95 3.93
CA LEU A 162 1.78 -4.44 4.89
C LEU A 162 0.76 -5.49 5.32
N ARG A 163 0.69 -6.69 4.70
CA ARG A 163 -0.34 -7.70 5.00
C ARG A 163 -0.54 -7.97 6.49
N ARG A 164 0.56 -8.30 7.19
CA ARG A 164 0.51 -8.69 8.62
C ARG A 164 -0.08 -7.55 9.45
N TRP A 165 0.49 -6.36 9.27
CA TRP A 165 0.04 -5.14 9.93
C TRP A 165 -1.40 -4.78 9.55
N ALA A 166 -1.79 -4.90 8.28
CA ALA A 166 -3.10 -4.53 7.78
C ALA A 166 -4.20 -5.44 8.36
N LEU A 167 -3.96 -6.74 8.45
CA LEU A 167 -4.88 -7.69 9.08
C LEU A 167 -5.02 -7.44 10.59
N GLU A 168 -3.91 -7.13 11.27
CA GLU A 168 -3.92 -6.77 12.69
C GLU A 168 -4.76 -5.50 12.90
N LYS A 169 -4.50 -4.43 12.13
CA LYS A 169 -5.24 -3.17 12.23
C LYS A 169 -6.72 -3.31 11.85
N ALA A 170 -7.04 -4.09 10.83
CA ALA A 170 -8.42 -4.30 10.40
C ALA A 170 -9.30 -4.88 11.53
N SER A 171 -8.73 -5.67 12.45
CA SER A 171 -9.48 -6.23 13.59
C SER A 171 -9.93 -5.18 14.62
N GLY A 172 -9.29 -4.01 14.66
CA GLY A 172 -9.57 -2.92 15.60
C GLY A 172 -10.35 -1.74 15.01
N LEU A 173 -10.66 -1.76 13.71
CA LEU A 173 -11.35 -0.66 13.03
C LEU A 173 -12.86 -0.91 12.90
N PRO A 174 -13.67 0.16 12.73
CA PRO A 174 -15.08 0.02 12.36
C PRO A 174 -15.26 -0.80 11.08
N GLY A 175 -16.21 -1.73 11.05
CA GLY A 175 -16.35 -2.68 9.96
C GLY A 175 -16.64 -1.99 8.63
N LYS A 176 -17.44 -0.91 8.64
CA LYS A 176 -17.67 -0.07 7.45
C LYS A 176 -16.37 0.52 6.88
N LEU A 177 -15.44 0.95 7.73
CA LEU A 177 -14.15 1.50 7.30
C LEU A 177 -13.24 0.42 6.73
N VAL A 178 -13.20 -0.76 7.37
CA VAL A 178 -12.45 -1.92 6.88
C VAL A 178 -12.93 -2.32 5.49
N LEU A 179 -14.24 -2.45 5.30
CA LEU A 179 -14.82 -2.82 4.01
C LEU A 179 -14.56 -1.76 2.95
N ALA A 180 -14.67 -0.47 3.27
CA ALA A 180 -14.29 0.60 2.35
C ALA A 180 -12.81 0.53 1.94
N ALA A 181 -11.89 0.30 2.89
CA ALA A 181 -10.45 0.16 2.60
C ALA A 181 -10.13 -1.10 1.77
N LEU A 182 -10.90 -2.17 1.96
CA LEU A 182 -10.84 -3.39 1.14
C LEU A 182 -11.51 -3.26 -0.23
N GLY A 183 -12.08 -2.10 -0.55
CA GLY A 183 -12.72 -1.82 -1.85
C GLY A 183 -14.15 -2.31 -1.96
N GLU A 184 -14.80 -2.64 -0.84
CA GLU A 184 -16.14 -3.20 -0.76
C GLU A 184 -17.09 -2.32 0.09
N PRO A 185 -17.19 -1.01 -0.14
CA PRO A 185 -17.96 -0.10 0.72
C PRO A 185 -19.47 -0.39 0.78
N GLY A 186 -19.99 -1.17 -0.17
CA GLY A 186 -21.41 -1.57 -0.23
C GLY A 186 -21.73 -2.87 0.52
N TRP A 187 -20.74 -3.55 1.08
CA TRP A 187 -20.96 -4.81 1.80
C TRP A 187 -21.53 -4.56 3.20
N PRO A 188 -22.31 -5.50 3.75
CA PRO A 188 -22.86 -5.37 5.09
C PRO A 188 -21.74 -5.34 6.13
N GLU A 189 -21.81 -4.41 7.07
CA GLU A 189 -20.79 -4.21 8.11
C GLU A 189 -20.43 -5.50 8.89
N PRO A 190 -21.39 -6.38 9.26
CA PRO A 190 -21.08 -7.67 9.88
C PRO A 190 -20.17 -8.61 9.05
N ALA A 191 -20.00 -8.38 7.75
CA ALA A 191 -19.08 -9.16 6.92
C ALA A 191 -17.60 -8.85 7.20
N ALA A 192 -17.28 -7.66 7.73
CA ALA A 192 -15.90 -7.22 7.96
C ALA A 192 -15.03 -8.23 8.74
N PRO A 193 -15.43 -8.72 9.93
CA PRO A 193 -14.63 -9.70 10.68
C PRO A 193 -14.44 -11.02 9.91
N VAL A 194 -15.45 -11.47 9.17
CA VAL A 194 -15.38 -12.71 8.37
C VAL A 194 -14.41 -12.56 7.21
N VAL A 195 -14.45 -11.41 6.54
CA VAL A 195 -13.52 -11.05 5.46
C VAL A 195 -12.08 -11.02 5.97
N VAL A 196 -11.83 -10.35 7.10
CA VAL A 196 -10.49 -10.27 7.70
C VAL A 196 -9.99 -11.65 8.10
N ALA A 197 -10.85 -12.48 8.73
CA ALA A 197 -10.50 -13.85 9.09
C ALA A 197 -10.19 -14.70 7.87
N ALA A 198 -10.99 -14.61 6.80
CA ALA A 198 -10.77 -15.35 5.56
C ALA A 198 -9.47 -14.95 4.85
N LEU A 199 -9.18 -13.64 4.74
CA LEU A 199 -7.92 -13.14 4.20
C LEU A 199 -6.71 -13.52 5.06
N GLY A 200 -6.91 -13.61 6.39
CA GLY A 200 -5.93 -14.14 7.34
C GLY A 200 -5.64 -15.62 7.10
N ALA A 201 -6.70 -16.40 6.94
CA ALA A 201 -6.70 -17.84 6.73
C ALA A 201 -6.23 -18.28 5.34
N ASP A 202 -6.39 -17.45 4.31
CA ASP A 202 -5.87 -17.69 2.96
C ASP A 202 -5.57 -16.37 2.23
N ALA A 203 -4.29 -15.98 2.12
CA ALA A 203 -3.96 -14.76 1.39
C ALA A 203 -3.93 -14.91 -0.12
N TRP A 204 -4.21 -16.09 -0.68
CA TRP A 204 -4.24 -16.26 -2.14
C TRP A 204 -5.63 -16.10 -2.74
N ARG A 205 -6.66 -16.00 -1.90
CA ARG A 205 -8.05 -15.84 -2.35
C ARG A 205 -8.46 -14.37 -2.44
N ARG A 206 -9.24 -14.08 -3.47
CA ARG A 206 -9.89 -12.77 -3.63
C ARG A 206 -11.22 -12.74 -2.88
N LEU A 207 -11.64 -11.54 -2.49
CA LEU A 207 -12.92 -11.35 -1.81
C LEU A 207 -14.11 -11.86 -2.64
N GLY A 208 -14.16 -11.57 -3.94
CA GLY A 208 -15.21 -12.09 -4.83
C GLY A 208 -15.17 -13.61 -5.06
N GLU A 209 -14.08 -14.30 -4.69
CA GLU A 209 -13.99 -15.77 -4.73
C GLU A 209 -14.49 -16.39 -3.41
N LEU A 210 -14.40 -15.64 -2.31
CA LEU A 210 -14.79 -16.05 -0.97
C LEU A 210 -16.26 -15.75 -0.67
N PHE A 211 -16.77 -14.64 -1.20
CA PHE A 211 -18.09 -14.12 -0.88
C PHE A 211 -18.93 -13.95 -2.14
N THR A 212 -20.00 -14.73 -2.20
CA THR A 212 -21.09 -14.60 -3.19
C THR A 212 -22.19 -13.66 -2.67
N PRO A 213 -23.06 -13.13 -3.54
CA PRO A 213 -24.23 -12.36 -3.10
C PRO A 213 -25.08 -13.10 -2.05
N VAL A 214 -25.25 -14.42 -2.20
CA VAL A 214 -25.99 -15.26 -1.24
C VAL A 214 -25.31 -15.25 0.13
N THR A 215 -23.98 -15.42 0.18
CA THR A 215 -23.26 -15.38 1.47
C THR A 215 -23.31 -14.00 2.13
N LEU A 216 -23.32 -12.91 1.35
CA LEU A 216 -23.45 -11.55 1.88
C LEU A 216 -24.87 -11.29 2.40
N GLU A 217 -25.90 -11.81 1.74
CA GLU A 217 -27.29 -11.75 2.20
C GLU A 217 -27.46 -12.53 3.52
N MET A 218 -26.89 -13.73 3.63
CA MET A 218 -26.87 -14.51 4.87
C MET A 218 -26.20 -13.75 6.03
N LEU A 219 -25.05 -13.12 5.78
CA LEU A 219 -24.34 -12.31 6.77
C LEU A 219 -25.13 -11.06 7.20
N SER A 220 -25.97 -10.52 6.30
CA SER A 220 -26.87 -9.41 6.61
C SER A 220 -28.03 -9.83 7.52
N GLY A 221 -28.50 -11.08 7.37
CA GLY A 221 -29.63 -11.62 8.12
C GLY A 221 -29.29 -12.31 9.45
N SER A 222 -28.03 -12.70 9.68
CA SER A 222 -27.61 -13.37 10.92
C SER A 222 -26.10 -13.19 11.19
N PRO A 223 -25.70 -12.35 12.17
CA PRO A 223 -24.30 -12.17 12.55
C PRO A 223 -23.75 -13.30 13.46
N GLY A 224 -24.42 -14.47 13.49
CA GLY A 224 -24.08 -15.55 14.41
C GLY A 224 -22.67 -16.09 14.18
N ALA A 225 -21.93 -16.33 15.27
CA ALA A 225 -20.58 -16.91 15.25
C ALA A 225 -20.49 -18.19 14.39
N ASP A 226 -21.57 -18.96 14.31
CA ASP A 226 -21.65 -20.18 13.51
C ASP A 226 -21.48 -19.95 11.99
N VAL A 227 -21.97 -18.82 11.46
CA VAL A 227 -21.81 -18.45 10.04
C VAL A 227 -20.35 -18.09 9.76
N VAL A 228 -19.72 -17.38 10.69
CA VAL A 228 -18.30 -17.00 10.60
C VAL A 228 -17.42 -18.25 10.64
N ASP A 229 -17.65 -19.15 11.59
CA ASP A 229 -16.91 -20.41 11.71
C ASP A 229 -17.14 -21.34 10.51
N GLY A 230 -18.35 -21.34 9.95
CA GLY A 230 -18.67 -22.05 8.71
C GLY A 230 -17.87 -21.51 7.52
N LEU A 231 -17.83 -20.19 7.35
CA LEU A 231 -17.11 -19.53 6.26
C LEU A 231 -15.59 -19.63 6.41
N VAL A 232 -15.05 -19.51 7.63
CA VAL A 232 -13.62 -19.73 7.91
C VAL A 232 -13.23 -21.17 7.60
N ARG A 233 -14.07 -22.16 7.97
CA ARG A 233 -13.85 -23.57 7.59
C ARG A 233 -13.94 -23.79 6.08
N ALA A 234 -14.88 -23.15 5.40
CA ALA A 234 -15.01 -23.24 3.94
C ALA A 234 -13.87 -22.54 3.20
N ALA A 235 -13.35 -21.42 3.72
CA ALA A 235 -12.15 -20.77 3.20
C ALA A 235 -10.90 -21.63 3.42
N GLY A 236 -10.86 -22.39 4.51
CA GLY A 236 -9.86 -23.43 4.78
C GLY A 236 -10.09 -24.75 4.03
N ALA A 237 -11.22 -24.93 3.34
CA ALA A 237 -11.44 -26.10 2.50
C ALA A 237 -10.41 -26.09 1.37
N GLY A 238 -9.79 -27.25 1.16
CA GLY A 238 -8.54 -27.42 0.40
C GLY A 238 -8.47 -26.60 -0.89
N ALA A 239 -7.29 -26.07 -1.17
CA ALA A 239 -7.06 -25.26 -2.35
C ALA A 239 -7.51 -25.99 -3.62
N PRO A 240 -8.02 -25.27 -4.65
CA PRO A 240 -8.46 -25.89 -5.89
C PRO A 240 -7.33 -26.73 -6.51
N PRO A 241 -7.64 -27.75 -7.34
CA PRO A 241 -6.64 -28.52 -8.07
C PRO A 241 -5.69 -27.59 -8.85
N CYS A 242 -4.39 -27.92 -8.85
CA CYS A 242 -3.33 -27.07 -9.41
C CYS A 242 -3.51 -26.73 -10.89
N ASP A 243 -4.26 -27.54 -11.62
CA ASP A 243 -4.45 -27.40 -13.07
C ASP A 243 -5.34 -26.20 -13.43
N ASN A 244 -6.04 -25.62 -12.45
CA ASN A 244 -6.93 -24.47 -12.62
C ASN A 244 -6.36 -23.15 -12.07
N TRP A 245 -5.07 -23.13 -11.69
CA TRP A 245 -4.49 -21.96 -11.05
C TRP A 245 -4.06 -20.91 -12.08
N PRO A 246 -4.55 -19.65 -11.98
CA PRO A 246 -4.11 -18.59 -12.88
C PRO A 246 -2.67 -18.15 -12.54
N LEU A 247 -1.81 -18.03 -13.54
CA LEU A 247 -0.49 -17.42 -13.39
C LEU A 247 -0.66 -15.94 -13.02
N ARG A 248 -0.22 -15.53 -11.82
CA ARG A 248 -0.31 -14.14 -11.33
C ARG A 248 0.95 -13.31 -11.63
N GLY A 249 2.06 -13.98 -11.90
CA GLY A 249 3.33 -13.39 -12.27
C GLY A 249 4.34 -14.50 -12.52
N SER A 250 5.32 -14.25 -13.39
CA SER A 250 6.44 -15.15 -13.65
C SER A 250 7.69 -14.58 -12.97
N VAL A 251 8.52 -15.47 -12.40
CA VAL A 251 9.88 -15.11 -11.98
C VAL A 251 10.81 -15.44 -13.12
N GLY A 252 11.03 -14.43 -13.97
CA GLY A 252 11.72 -14.53 -15.25
C GLY A 252 11.43 -13.30 -16.12
N ASP A 253 10.17 -12.84 -16.21
CA ASP A 253 9.78 -11.61 -16.94
C ASP A 253 9.83 -10.35 -16.04
N PHE A 254 10.83 -10.28 -15.15
CA PHE A 254 10.94 -9.22 -14.15
C PHE A 254 11.42 -7.90 -14.77
N THR A 255 10.59 -6.85 -14.80
CA THR A 255 11.00 -5.48 -15.21
C THR A 255 11.65 -4.68 -14.08
N GLY A 256 12.23 -5.36 -13.10
CA GLY A 256 12.84 -4.74 -11.94
C GLY A 256 13.97 -5.58 -11.39
N PHE A 257 15.02 -5.81 -12.19
CA PHE A 257 16.31 -6.40 -11.78
C PHE A 257 17.42 -6.26 -12.85
N ASP A 258 17.38 -5.26 -13.73
CA ASP A 258 18.35 -5.17 -14.85
C ASP A 258 18.45 -6.46 -15.72
N GLY A 259 17.48 -7.40 -15.65
CA GLY A 259 17.43 -8.58 -16.51
C GLY A 259 16.86 -9.86 -15.88
N ASP A 260 16.90 -10.93 -16.69
CA ASP A 260 16.43 -12.27 -16.35
C ASP A 260 17.25 -12.92 -15.23
N PHE A 261 16.60 -13.76 -14.41
CA PHE A 261 17.33 -14.66 -13.52
C PHE A 261 18.07 -15.71 -14.36
N GLU A 262 19.40 -15.69 -14.31
CA GLU A 262 20.25 -16.71 -14.97
C GLU A 262 19.90 -18.16 -14.53
N PHE A 263 19.36 -18.34 -13.33
CA PHE A 263 18.92 -19.63 -12.77
C PHE A 263 17.59 -19.48 -12.01
N PRO A 264 16.73 -20.52 -11.97
CA PRO A 264 15.53 -20.50 -11.15
C PRO A 264 15.85 -20.15 -9.69
N PRO A 265 15.13 -19.19 -9.07
CA PRO A 265 15.27 -18.84 -7.66
C PRO A 265 15.18 -20.07 -6.73
N ILE A 266 16.16 -20.22 -5.82
CA ILE A 266 16.14 -21.25 -4.77
C ILE A 266 15.28 -20.74 -3.61
N LEU A 267 14.16 -21.41 -3.33
CA LEU A 267 13.34 -21.10 -2.16
C LEU A 267 14.08 -21.48 -0.87
N LEU A 268 14.37 -20.48 -0.04
CA LEU A 268 15.00 -20.63 1.27
C LEU A 268 13.96 -20.40 2.37
N GLU A 269 14.05 -21.17 3.46
CA GLU A 269 13.26 -20.89 4.66
C GLU A 269 13.77 -19.60 5.34
N THR A 270 12.87 -18.69 5.68
CA THR A 270 13.16 -17.46 6.45
C THR A 270 13.21 -17.69 7.96
N GLY A 271 13.28 -18.95 8.42
CA GLY A 271 13.21 -19.31 9.84
C GLY A 271 11.78 -19.25 10.38
N PRO A 272 11.53 -18.82 11.64
CA PRO A 272 10.20 -18.81 12.25
C PRO A 272 9.21 -17.87 11.55
N GLU A 273 9.69 -16.92 10.74
CA GLU A 273 8.84 -16.04 9.94
C GLU A 273 8.42 -16.64 8.58
N SER A 274 8.95 -17.83 8.24
CA SER A 274 8.64 -18.53 7.00
C SER A 274 7.18 -18.92 6.97
N ASN A 275 6.46 -18.28 6.06
CA ASN A 275 5.07 -18.56 5.83
C ASN A 275 4.81 -18.57 4.32
N ARG A 276 3.65 -19.08 3.93
CA ARG A 276 3.24 -19.23 2.53
C ARG A 276 3.14 -17.90 1.72
N HIS A 277 3.38 -16.75 2.35
CA HIS A 277 3.35 -15.41 1.74
C HIS A 277 4.67 -14.65 1.93
N CYS A 278 5.66 -15.27 2.58
CA CYS A 278 6.96 -14.67 2.87
C CYS A 278 8.03 -15.75 2.80
N PHE A 279 8.84 -15.73 1.75
CA PHE A 279 9.89 -16.72 1.51
C PHE A 279 11.15 -16.03 0.99
N MET A 280 12.31 -16.63 1.27
CA MET A 280 13.56 -16.13 0.72
C MET A 280 13.83 -16.79 -0.62
N THR A 281 14.52 -16.06 -1.49
CA THR A 281 15.11 -16.58 -2.70
C THR A 281 16.58 -16.18 -2.79
N ARG A 282 17.38 -16.92 -3.57
CA ARG A 282 18.76 -16.58 -3.88
C ARG A 282 18.98 -16.50 -5.39
N HIS A 283 19.70 -15.46 -5.82
CA HIS A 283 20.19 -15.29 -7.19
C HIS A 283 21.65 -14.86 -7.15
N GLY A 284 22.54 -15.73 -7.64
CA GLY A 284 23.98 -15.54 -7.45
C GLY A 284 24.35 -15.37 -5.96
N PRO A 285 25.10 -14.31 -5.59
CA PRO A 285 25.43 -14.02 -4.19
C PRO A 285 24.33 -13.29 -3.43
N ALA A 286 23.28 -12.80 -4.10
CA ALA A 286 22.23 -12.01 -3.48
C ALA A 286 21.14 -12.91 -2.88
N GLU A 287 20.85 -12.70 -1.60
CA GLU A 287 19.63 -13.23 -0.97
C GLU A 287 18.54 -12.16 -1.01
N MET A 288 17.31 -12.59 -1.31
CA MET A 288 16.17 -11.72 -1.45
C MET A 288 15.02 -12.25 -0.60
N LEU A 289 14.25 -11.34 0.00
CA LEU A 289 13.01 -11.64 0.71
C LEU A 289 11.84 -11.31 -0.21
N VAL A 290 10.98 -12.29 -0.46
CA VAL A 290 9.78 -12.15 -1.28
C VAL A 290 8.55 -12.19 -0.40
N HIS A 291 7.73 -11.14 -0.48
CA HIS A 291 6.37 -11.12 0.06
C HIS A 291 5.37 -11.25 -1.08
N ALA A 292 4.38 -12.13 -0.98
CA ALA A 292 3.38 -12.31 -2.04
C ALA A 292 2.03 -12.82 -1.52
N ASP A 293 0.95 -12.27 -2.08
CA ASP A 293 -0.44 -12.64 -1.80
C ASP A 293 -1.36 -12.36 -3.00
N ALA A 294 -2.69 -12.39 -2.80
CA ALA A 294 -3.71 -12.17 -3.81
C ALA A 294 -3.75 -10.74 -4.36
N PHE A 295 -3.19 -9.77 -3.62
CA PHE A 295 -3.20 -8.36 -3.97
C PHE A 295 -1.91 -7.92 -4.65
N GLY A 296 -0.78 -8.56 -4.36
CA GLY A 296 0.46 -8.27 -5.05
C GLY A 296 1.66 -9.04 -4.53
N TRP A 297 2.84 -8.60 -4.94
CA TRP A 297 4.10 -9.16 -4.48
C TRP A 297 5.18 -8.07 -4.41
N SER A 298 6.20 -8.27 -3.57
CA SER A 298 7.37 -7.41 -3.45
C SER A 298 8.60 -8.28 -3.21
N CYS A 299 9.76 -7.83 -3.66
CA CYS A 299 11.03 -8.52 -3.50
C CYS A 299 12.08 -7.51 -3.07
N GLN A 300 12.79 -7.80 -1.98
CA GLN A 300 13.79 -6.88 -1.42
C GLN A 300 15.10 -7.62 -1.17
N PRO A 301 16.26 -7.00 -1.42
CA PRO A 301 17.53 -7.59 -1.03
C PRO A 301 17.56 -7.73 0.49
N VAL A 302 18.00 -8.90 0.95
CA VAL A 302 18.31 -9.11 2.36
C VAL A 302 19.62 -8.38 2.62
N VAL A 303 19.52 -7.17 3.17
CA VAL A 303 20.69 -6.42 3.64
C VAL A 303 21.24 -7.20 4.82
N ALA A 304 22.27 -8.01 4.57
CA ALA A 304 22.78 -9.05 5.44
C ALA A 304 22.66 -8.75 6.94
N PRO A 305 21.75 -9.41 7.68
CA PRO A 305 21.95 -9.64 9.09
C PRO A 305 22.76 -10.94 9.24
N GLN A 306 23.66 -10.97 10.23
CA GLN A 306 24.48 -12.11 10.64
C GLN A 306 23.71 -13.45 10.63
N ARG A 307 23.72 -14.18 9.52
CA ARG A 307 23.34 -15.59 9.53
C ARG A 307 24.57 -16.37 9.96
N ASN A 308 24.53 -16.87 11.19
CA ASN A 308 25.30 -18.05 11.55
C ASN A 308 24.96 -19.12 10.50
N ALA A 309 25.99 -19.66 9.85
CA ALA A 309 25.89 -20.77 8.92
C ALA A 309 25.41 -22.04 9.64
N ALA A 310 24.14 -22.06 10.07
CA ALA A 310 23.50 -23.25 10.58
C ALA A 310 23.19 -24.15 9.38
N CYS A 311 23.71 -25.36 9.46
CA CYS A 311 23.60 -26.41 8.45
C CYS A 311 22.17 -26.58 7.94
N PHE A 312 22.04 -26.81 6.63
CA PHE A 312 20.81 -27.17 5.92
C PHE A 312 20.31 -28.56 6.36
N GLY A 313 19.86 -28.69 7.61
CA GLY A 313 19.08 -29.84 8.07
C GLY A 313 17.71 -29.85 7.40
N ILE A 314 17.15 -31.04 7.17
CA ILE A 314 15.77 -31.19 6.69
C ILE A 314 14.84 -30.55 7.73
N PRO A 315 14.04 -29.54 7.35
CA PRO A 315 13.14 -28.88 8.29
C PRO A 315 12.11 -29.85 8.87
N ALA A 316 11.83 -29.72 10.16
CA ALA A 316 10.77 -30.50 10.80
C ALA A 316 9.41 -30.24 10.11
N GLY A 317 8.67 -31.30 9.79
CA GLY A 317 7.40 -31.21 9.07
C GLY A 317 7.49 -31.17 7.54
N THR A 318 8.67 -31.42 6.97
CA THR A 318 8.85 -31.63 5.52
C THR A 318 8.08 -32.87 5.05
N THR A 319 7.17 -32.70 4.09
CA THR A 319 6.41 -33.78 3.44
C THR A 319 7.03 -34.25 2.12
N SER A 320 7.76 -33.38 1.41
CA SER A 320 8.52 -33.80 0.22
C SER A 320 9.76 -32.94 0.04
N ALA A 321 10.76 -33.47 -0.68
CA ALA A 321 11.92 -32.70 -1.12
C ALA A 321 12.11 -32.87 -2.63
N ILE A 322 12.58 -31.83 -3.30
CA ILE A 322 13.02 -31.86 -4.70
C ILE A 322 14.51 -31.51 -4.70
N ASP A 323 15.32 -32.44 -5.18
CA ASP A 323 16.76 -32.26 -5.35
C ASP A 323 17.06 -31.89 -6.80
N GLY A 324 17.56 -30.67 -6.99
CA GLY A 324 18.18 -30.21 -8.22
C GLY A 324 19.71 -30.30 -8.12
N LYS A 325 20.39 -30.15 -9.27
CA LYS A 325 21.86 -30.19 -9.33
C LYS A 325 22.54 -29.18 -8.38
N ASP A 326 21.88 -28.04 -8.16
CA ASP A 326 22.41 -26.91 -7.37
C ASP A 326 21.46 -26.43 -6.26
N TYR A 327 20.36 -27.16 -5.99
CA TYR A 327 19.38 -26.77 -4.97
C TYR A 327 18.64 -27.95 -4.35
N ARG A 328 18.12 -27.76 -3.14
CA ARG A 328 17.18 -28.68 -2.48
C ARG A 328 15.98 -27.89 -1.98
N ALA A 329 14.80 -28.14 -2.53
CA ALA A 329 13.57 -27.49 -2.12
C ALA A 329 12.76 -28.44 -1.24
N HIS A 330 12.30 -27.96 -0.08
CA HIS A 330 11.44 -28.71 0.84
C HIS A 330 10.00 -28.22 0.73
N THR A 331 9.03 -29.14 0.73
CA THR A 331 7.61 -28.84 0.90
C THR A 331 7.13 -29.42 2.22
N ARG A 332 6.15 -28.78 2.84
CA ARG A 332 5.37 -29.26 3.99
C ARG A 332 3.93 -29.53 3.54
N ALA A 333 3.13 -30.19 4.38
CA ALA A 333 1.74 -30.54 4.06
C ALA A 333 0.86 -29.32 3.66
N ASN A 334 1.27 -28.13 4.09
CA ASN A 334 0.64 -26.85 3.84
C ASN A 334 1.46 -25.94 2.89
N SER A 335 2.50 -26.45 2.23
CA SER A 335 3.29 -25.69 1.25
C SER A 335 2.61 -25.70 -0.11
N PHE A 336 2.44 -24.51 -0.71
CA PHE A 336 2.10 -24.40 -2.13
C PHE A 336 3.37 -24.41 -2.98
N ARG A 337 3.32 -25.12 -4.12
CA ARG A 337 4.40 -25.15 -5.09
C ARG A 337 4.36 -23.87 -5.92
N ILE A 338 5.31 -22.97 -5.70
CA ILE A 338 5.56 -21.85 -6.60
C ILE A 338 6.07 -22.46 -7.91
N ARG A 339 5.30 -22.33 -9.01
CA ARG A 339 5.77 -22.72 -10.34
C ARG A 339 6.67 -21.61 -10.87
N VAL A 340 7.97 -21.80 -10.69
CA VAL A 340 9.00 -20.96 -11.30
C VAL A 340 9.13 -21.39 -12.76
N HIS A 341 8.75 -20.52 -13.69
CA HIS A 341 8.96 -20.75 -15.12
C HIS A 341 10.40 -20.34 -15.46
N VAL A 342 11.25 -21.32 -15.78
CA VAL A 342 12.56 -21.06 -16.38
C VAL A 342 12.34 -20.98 -17.89
N PRO A 343 12.61 -19.83 -18.55
CA PRO A 343 12.53 -19.77 -20.00
C PRO A 343 13.49 -20.81 -20.61
N PRO A 344 13.12 -21.44 -21.74
CA PRO A 344 14.00 -22.36 -22.42
C PRO A 344 15.30 -21.63 -22.77
N ARG A 345 16.44 -22.17 -22.34
CA ARG A 345 17.76 -21.65 -22.74
C ARG A 345 17.78 -21.59 -24.25
N MET A 346 17.89 -20.38 -24.82
CA MET A 346 18.26 -20.28 -26.22
C MET A 346 19.65 -20.92 -26.36
N PRO A 347 19.84 -21.87 -27.29
CA PRO A 347 21.16 -22.42 -27.56
C PRO A 347 22.08 -21.28 -27.99
N LEU A 348 23.24 -21.20 -27.32
CA LEU A 348 24.34 -20.28 -27.67
C LEU A 348 24.92 -20.61 -29.05
#